data_AF-A0A924K959-F1
#
_entry.id   AF-A0A924K959-F1
#
_cell.length_a   1.000
_cell.length_b   1.000
_cell.length_c   1.000
_cell.angle_alpha   90.00
_cell.angle_beta   90.00
_cell.angle_gamma   90.00
#
_symmetry.space_group_name_H-M   'P 1'
#
loop_
_entity.id
_entity.type
_entity.pdbx_description
1 polymer ?
#
loop_
_entity_poly.entity_id
_entity_poly.type
_entity_poly.pdbx_seq_one_letter_code
_entity_poly.pdbx_strand_id
1 'polypeptide(L)' 'MEKENAAKQSLEQLHERRKQVVRLHKKGVKIMTIVAMTGLSYPCVRS' A
#
# COMPACT_ATOMS: atom_id res chain seq x y z
N MET A 1 -18.20 -14.97 0.28
CA MET A 1 -17.50 -13.67 0.30
C MET A 1 -17.00 -13.47 1.72
N GLU A 2 -15.93 -14.18 2.05
CA GLU A 2 -15.34 -14.19 3.38
C GLU A 2 -14.70 -12.83 3.61
N LYS A 3 -15.36 -12.02 4.46
CA LYS A 3 -14.77 -10.84 5.09
C LYS A 3 -13.73 -11.32 6.09
N GLU A 4 -12.66 -11.94 5.59
CA GLU A 4 -11.56 -12.40 6.42
C GLU A 4 -10.67 -11.20 6.74
N ASN A 5 -11.12 -10.47 7.76
CA ASN A 5 -10.30 -9.76 8.72
C ASN A 5 -9.05 -9.03 8.18
N ALA A 6 -9.27 -7.92 7.50
CA ALA A 6 -8.26 -6.90 7.20
C ALA A 6 -7.62 -6.25 8.45
N ALA A 7 -7.91 -6.71 9.67
CA ALA A 7 -7.60 -6.03 10.92
C ALA A 7 -6.35 -6.53 11.66
N LYS A 8 -5.50 -7.37 11.04
CA LYS A 8 -4.19 -7.73 11.62
C LYS A 8 -3.08 -7.79 10.57
N GLN A 9 -2.94 -6.75 9.74
CA GLN A 9 -1.62 -6.49 9.17
C GLN A 9 -0.68 -6.17 10.33
N SER A 10 0.33 -7.01 10.55
CA SER A 10 1.40 -6.69 11.49
C SER A 10 1.99 -5.34 11.11
N LEU A 11 2.30 -4.48 12.09
CA LEU A 11 2.85 -3.14 11.84
C LEU A 11 4.07 -3.17 10.91
N GLU A 12 4.84 -4.26 10.96
CA GLU A 12 5.98 -4.54 10.09
C GLU A 12 5.57 -4.66 8.62
N GLN A 13 4.52 -5.42 8.32
CA GLN A 13 4.03 -5.57 6.93
C GLN A 13 3.54 -4.24 6.36
N LEU A 14 2.85 -3.44 7.17
CA LEU A 14 2.43 -2.10 6.76
C LEU A 14 3.65 -1.20 6.50
N HIS A 15 4.67 -1.30 7.34
CA HIS A 15 5.91 -0.53 7.20
C HIS A 15 6.69 -0.92 5.93
N GLU A 16 6.78 -2.21 5.61
CA GLU A 16 7.38 -2.68 4.35
C GLU A 16 6.61 -2.19 3.12
N ARG A 17 5.28 -2.27 3.14
CA ARG A 17 4.45 -1.75 2.03
C ARG A 17 4.60 -0.24 1.86
N ARG A 18 4.72 0.53 2.95
CA ARG A 18 5.02 1.98 2.87
C ARG A 18 6.40 2.26 2.26
N LYS A 19 7.45 1.50 2.59
CA LYS A 19 8.76 1.62 1.92
C LYS A 19 8.64 1.35 0.41
N GLN A 20 7.82 0.38 0.02
CA GLN A 20 7.57 0.09 -1.40
C GLN A 20 6.85 1.24 -2.11
N VAL A 21 5.83 1.84 -1.48
CA VAL A 21 5.13 3.03 -2.00
C VAL A 21 6.09 4.19 -2.24
N VAL A 22 6.97 4.50 -1.28
CA VAL A 22 7.96 5.57 -1.40
C VAL A 22 8.94 5.28 -2.54
N ARG A 23 9.40 4.04 -2.70
CA ARG A 23 10.25 3.64 -3.83
C ARG A 23 9.55 3.81 -5.18
N LEU A 24 8.27 3.46 -5.27
CA LEU A 24 7.48 3.58 -6.50
C LEU A 24 7.18 5.06 -6.83
N HIS A 25 6.91 5.89 -5.82
CA HIS A 25 6.78 7.34 -5.99
C HIS A 25 8.06 7.98 -6.52
N LYS A 26 9.21 7.64 -5.93
CA LYS A 26 10.52 8.11 -6.42
C LYS A 26 10.82 7.68 -7.85
N LYS A 27 10.21 6.58 -8.33
CA LYS A 27 10.32 6.11 -9.72
C LYS A 27 9.32 6.76 -10.68
N GLY A 28 8.43 7.65 -10.21
CA GLY A 28 7.43 8.32 -11.04
C GLY A 28 6.24 7.43 -11.45
N VAL A 29 5.99 6.34 -10.73
CA VAL A 29 4.85 5.45 -11.00
C VAL A 29 3.55 6.15 -10.58
N LYS A 30 2.51 6.04 -11.42
CA LYS A 30 1.20 6.66 -11.12
C LYS A 30 0.59 6.07 -9.85
N ILE A 31 0.04 6.95 -9.01
CA ILE A 31 -0.60 6.60 -7.73
C ILE A 31 -1.62 5.46 -7.88
N MET A 32 -2.46 5.49 -8.91
CA MET A 32 -3.47 4.44 -9.14
C MET A 32 -2.86 3.07 -9.42
N THR A 33 -1.71 3.02 -10.12
CA THR A 33 -0.98 1.78 -10.36
C THR A 33 -0.35 1.27 -9.06
N ILE A 34 0.16 2.17 -8.22
CA ILE A 34 0.71 1.81 -6.90
C ILE A 34 -0.39 1.24 -5.99
N VAL A 35 -1.57 1.85 -5.96
CA VAL A 35 -2.75 1.35 -5.23
C VAL A 35 -3.11 -0.07 -5.67
N ALA A 36 -3.18 -0.32 -6.99
CA ALA A 36 -3.47 -1.64 -7.53
C ALA A 36 -2.40 -2.69 -7.20
N MET A 37 -1.11 -2.32 -7.26
CA MET A 37 0.00 -3.23 -6.97
C MET A 37 0.19 -3.53 -5.48
N THR A 38 -0.08 -2.55 -4.62
CA THR A 38 0.18 -2.66 -3.18
C THR A 38 -1.05 -3.05 -2.38
N GLY A 39 -2.25 -3.05 -2.99
CA GLY A 39 -3.52 -3.30 -2.31
C GLY A 39 -3.81 -2.32 -1.17
N LEU A 40 -3.11 -1.18 -1.15
CA LEU A 40 -3.28 -0.14 -0.13
C LEU A 40 -4.33 0.87 -0.58
N SER A 41 -5.04 1.45 0.38
CA SER A 41 -5.99 2.52 0.12
C SER A 41 -5.29 3.77 -0.45
N TYR A 42 -5.96 4.49 -1.36
CA TYR A 42 -5.50 5.76 -1.92
C TYR A 42 -4.90 6.76 -0.90
N PRO A 43 -5.52 7.03 0.27
CA PRO A 43 -4.91 7.91 1.26
C PRO A 43 -3.55 7.41 1.76
N CYS A 44 -3.35 6.10 1.88
CA CYS A 44 -2.07 5.52 2.33
C CYS A 44 -0.94 5.68 1.30
N VAL A 45 -1.31 5.90 0.04
CA VAL A 45 -0.38 6.06 -1.08
C VAL A 45 -0.09 7.53 -1.37
N ARG A 46 -1.03 8.44 -1.08
CA ARG A 46 -0.92 9.89 -1.33
C ARG A 46 -0.23 10.68 -0.21
N SER A 47 -0.17 10.15 1.02
CA SER A 47 0.43 10.84 2.19
C SER A 47 1.90 11.17 2.04
#